data_AF-A0A660V3P0-F1
#
_entry.id   AF-A0A660V3P0-F1
#
_cell.length_a   1.000
_cell.length_b   1.000
_cell.length_c   1.000
_cell.angle_alpha   90.00
_cell.angle_beta   90.00
_cell.angle_gamma   90.00
#
_symmetry.space_group_name_H-M   'P 1'
#
loop_
_entity.id
_entity.type
_entity.pdbx_description
1 polymer ?
#
loop_
_entity_poly.entity_id
_entity_poly.type
_entity_poly.pdbx_seq_one_letter_code
_entity_poly.pdbx_strand_id
1 'polypeptide(L)'
;MDKYIGLDMDCKKTVGYTIVPGQSESSATFGPDVESMRRYFRQERQGGYRIHAAFEISGQAGFLYDQLLEDVDSLHVVNPTKMTWIYRTAKKNDRIDARKMAVLLSIGELPTVYMPSKEIRQWRQTILHRQKIVQKVGQVKNRIRAALKSEGHRQPEHSGGWWKRANRMWMQQLCEETIHVDSLWR
;
A
#
# COMPACT_ATOMS: atom_id res chain seq x y z
N MET A 1 -25.92 11.03 -18.86
CA MET A 1 -25.49 11.86 -17.71
C MET A 1 -24.47 11.07 -16.92
N ASP A 2 -23.54 11.77 -16.29
CA ASP A 2 -22.37 11.16 -15.65
C ASP A 2 -22.48 11.31 -14.13
N LYS A 3 -22.11 10.25 -13.42
CA LYS A 3 -21.93 10.24 -11.97
C LYS A 3 -20.45 10.10 -11.65
N TYR A 4 -19.96 11.00 -10.80
CA TYR A 4 -18.58 11.01 -10.35
C TYR A 4 -18.53 10.52 -8.90
N ILE A 5 -17.82 9.43 -8.68
CA ILE A 5 -17.78 8.72 -7.41
C ILE A 5 -16.36 8.73 -6.85
N GLY A 6 -16.21 9.29 -5.66
CA GLY A 6 -15.00 9.12 -4.85
C GLY A 6 -15.20 8.01 -3.83
N LEU A 7 -14.22 7.12 -3.70
CA LEU A 7 -14.25 6.01 -2.75
C LEU A 7 -13.10 6.16 -1.75
N ASP A 8 -13.45 6.27 -0.48
CA ASP A 8 -12.50 6.12 0.62
C ASP A 8 -12.64 4.71 1.20
N MET A 9 -11.57 3.92 1.08
CA MET A 9 -11.60 2.47 1.32
C MET A 9 -10.72 2.13 2.52
N ASP A 10 -11.36 1.71 3.61
CA ASP A 10 -10.71 1.16 4.80
C ASP A 10 -10.92 -0.36 4.91
N CYS A 11 -10.12 -1.00 5.76
CA CYS A 11 -10.27 -2.42 6.08
C CYS A 11 -11.62 -2.80 6.72
N LYS A 12 -12.36 -1.85 7.33
CA LYS A 12 -13.64 -2.12 7.99
C LYS A 12 -14.85 -1.73 7.16
N LYS A 13 -14.71 -0.73 6.29
CA LYS A 13 -15.82 -0.13 5.54
C LYS A 13 -15.29 0.62 4.32
N THR A 14 -16.17 0.87 3.35
CA THR A 14 -15.93 1.80 2.26
C THR A 14 -16.97 2.91 2.31
N VAL A 15 -16.53 4.15 2.12
CA VAL A 15 -17.39 5.32 1.97
C VAL A 15 -17.37 5.77 0.52
N GLY A 16 -18.54 5.74 -0.12
CA GLY A 16 -18.74 6.26 -1.46
C GLY A 16 -19.40 7.64 -1.41
N TYR A 17 -18.92 8.57 -2.22
CA TYR A 17 -19.50 9.89 -2.40
C TYR A 17 -19.81 10.14 -3.87
N THR A 18 -21.08 10.35 -4.20
CA THR A 18 -21.56 10.54 -5.57
C THR A 18 -21.88 12.01 -5.82
N ILE A 19 -21.34 12.54 -6.92
CA ILE A 19 -21.67 13.87 -7.45
C ILE A 19 -22.30 13.70 -8.83
N VAL A 20 -23.45 14.33 -9.02
CA VAL A 20 -24.12 14.46 -10.31
C VAL A 20 -24.18 15.96 -10.63
N PRO A 21 -23.53 16.44 -11.71
CA PRO A 21 -23.51 17.86 -12.03
C PRO A 21 -24.92 18.44 -12.13
N GLY A 22 -25.17 19.54 -11.41
CA GLY A 22 -26.47 20.21 -11.40
C GLY A 22 -27.57 19.50 -10.59
N GLN A 23 -27.25 18.45 -9.84
CA GLN A 23 -28.19 17.77 -8.94
C GLN A 23 -27.62 17.62 -7.53
N SER A 24 -28.39 17.00 -6.64
CA SER A 24 -27.99 16.74 -5.26
C SER A 24 -26.84 15.74 -5.17
N GLU A 25 -25.89 16.04 -4.29
CA GLU A 25 -24.80 15.14 -3.89
C GLU A 25 -25.31 14.08 -2.90
N SER A 26 -24.76 12.86 -2.94
CA SER A 26 -25.12 11.79 -2.01
C SER A 26 -23.89 11.04 -1.49
N SER A 27 -24.05 10.32 -0.37
CA SER A 27 -22.99 9.48 0.19
C SER A 27 -23.56 8.19 0.76
N ALA A 28 -22.82 7.09 0.62
CA ALA A 28 -23.16 5.78 1.17
C ALA A 28 -21.97 5.19 1.94
N THR A 29 -22.26 4.30 2.90
CA THR A 29 -21.26 3.48 3.58
C THR A 29 -21.65 2.02 3.44
N PHE A 30 -20.70 1.18 3.04
CA PHE A 30 -20.93 -0.24 2.77
C PHE A 30 -19.69 -1.07 3.12
N GLY A 31 -19.79 -2.40 2.95
CA GLY A 31 -18.71 -3.33 3.28
C GLY A 31 -17.43 -3.06 2.47
N PRO A 32 -16.26 -3.45 3.01
CA PRO A 32 -14.96 -3.24 2.35
C PRO A 32 -14.69 -4.26 1.22
N ASP A 33 -15.59 -5.22 1.01
CA ASP A 33 -15.46 -6.27 0.01
C ASP A 33 -15.87 -5.82 -1.40
N VAL A 34 -15.36 -6.53 -2.41
CA VAL A 34 -15.63 -6.25 -3.82
C VAL A 34 -17.12 -6.35 -4.16
N GLU A 35 -17.85 -7.30 -3.59
CA GLU A 35 -19.27 -7.47 -3.92
C GLU A 35 -20.12 -6.32 -3.38
N SER A 36 -19.79 -5.80 -2.19
CA SER A 36 -20.38 -4.56 -1.66
C SER A 36 -20.14 -3.37 -2.60
N MET A 37 -18.93 -3.21 -3.12
CA MET A 37 -18.59 -2.15 -4.09
C MET A 37 -19.36 -2.32 -5.40
N ARG A 38 -19.43 -3.55 -5.94
CA ARG A 38 -20.21 -3.86 -7.15
C ARG A 38 -21.68 -3.56 -6.98
N ARG A 39 -22.26 -3.96 -5.85
CA ARG A 39 -23.65 -3.68 -5.52
C ARG A 39 -23.92 -2.18 -5.50
N TYR A 40 -23.02 -1.40 -4.90
CA TYR A 40 -23.11 0.05 -4.88
C TYR A 40 -23.05 0.65 -6.31
N PHE A 41 -22.12 0.22 -7.16
CA PHE A 41 -22.07 0.68 -8.55
C PHE A 41 -23.32 0.30 -9.36
N ARG A 42 -23.85 -0.91 -9.18
CA ARG A 42 -25.11 -1.33 -9.83
C ARG A 42 -26.28 -0.45 -9.42
N GLN A 43 -26.37 -0.05 -8.15
CA GLN A 43 -27.38 0.88 -7.65
C GLN A 43 -27.20 2.28 -8.26
N GLU A 44 -25.98 2.79 -8.28
CA GLU A 44 -25.70 4.11 -8.86
C GLU A 44 -25.95 4.17 -10.36
N ARG A 45 -25.78 3.05 -11.08
CA ARG A 45 -26.03 2.95 -12.53
C ARG A 45 -27.51 3.00 -12.91
N GLN A 46 -28.42 2.79 -11.96
CA GLN A 46 -29.87 2.86 -12.22
C GLN A 46 -30.24 4.21 -12.86
N GLY A 47 -31.11 4.18 -13.87
CA GLY A 47 -31.48 5.38 -14.65
C GLY A 47 -30.55 5.70 -15.82
N GLY A 48 -29.61 4.80 -16.17
CA GLY A 48 -28.79 4.93 -17.39
C GLY A 48 -27.61 5.90 -17.24
N TYR A 49 -27.18 6.18 -16.02
CA TYR A 49 -26.00 7.01 -15.77
C TYR A 49 -24.71 6.27 -16.09
N ARG A 50 -23.72 7.00 -16.58
CA ARG A 50 -22.33 6.52 -16.69
C ARG A 50 -21.63 6.72 -15.36
N ILE A 51 -20.83 5.74 -14.95
CA ILE A 51 -20.16 5.74 -13.65
C ILE A 51 -18.67 5.99 -13.82
N HIS A 52 -18.19 7.12 -13.31
CA HIS A 52 -16.78 7.45 -13.23
C HIS A 52 -16.37 7.36 -11.77
N ALA A 53 -15.48 6.44 -11.43
CA ALA A 53 -15.08 6.18 -10.05
C ALA A 53 -13.59 6.42 -9.83
N ALA A 54 -13.25 6.80 -8.61
CA ALA A 54 -11.87 6.96 -8.19
C ALA A 54 -11.64 6.43 -6.76
N PHE A 55 -10.43 5.93 -6.50
CA PHE A 55 -9.98 5.55 -5.16
C PHE A 55 -8.46 5.79 -5.01
N GLU A 56 -7.97 5.90 -3.77
CA GLU A 56 -6.55 6.19 -3.51
C GLU A 56 -5.62 4.99 -3.78
N ILE A 57 -4.39 5.28 -4.20
CA ILE A 57 -3.34 4.26 -4.31
C ILE A 57 -3.06 3.63 -2.94
N SER A 58 -3.04 2.31 -2.90
CA SER A 58 -2.80 1.51 -1.70
C SER A 58 -2.16 0.17 -2.05
N GLY A 59 -1.80 -0.64 -1.04
CA GLY A 59 -1.24 -1.98 -1.27
C GLY A 59 -2.19 -2.93 -2.03
N GLN A 60 -3.50 -2.74 -1.88
CA GLN A 60 -4.54 -3.53 -2.55
C GLN A 60 -5.05 -2.92 -3.86
N ALA A 61 -4.57 -1.73 -4.24
CA ALA A 61 -5.13 -0.97 -5.35
C ALA A 61 -5.10 -1.73 -6.68
N GLY A 62 -4.03 -2.49 -6.95
CA GLY A 62 -3.95 -3.29 -8.17
C GLY A 62 -5.02 -4.40 -8.23
N PHE A 63 -5.31 -5.04 -7.09
CA PHE A 63 -6.37 -6.05 -7.02
C PHE A 63 -7.74 -5.44 -7.22
N LEU A 64 -8.05 -4.34 -6.51
CA LEU A 64 -9.33 -3.65 -6.64
C LEU A 64 -9.57 -3.09 -8.04
N TYR A 65 -8.53 -2.52 -8.65
CA TYR A 65 -8.61 -2.03 -10.02
C TYR A 65 -9.02 -3.15 -10.98
N ASP A 66 -8.36 -4.31 -10.90
CA ASP A 66 -8.68 -5.47 -11.74
C ASP A 66 -10.09 -6.02 -11.49
N GLN A 67 -10.59 -5.93 -10.26
CA GLN A 67 -11.90 -6.46 -9.90
C GLN A 67 -13.07 -5.55 -10.27
N LEU A 68 -12.85 -4.24 -10.31
CA LEU A 68 -13.92 -3.24 -10.42
C LEU A 68 -13.96 -2.52 -11.77
N LEU A 69 -12.92 -2.66 -12.61
CA LEU A 69 -12.81 -1.93 -13.88
C LEU A 69 -14.01 -2.17 -14.81
N GLU A 70 -14.55 -3.39 -14.82
CA GLU A 70 -15.70 -3.76 -15.68
C GLU A 70 -17.05 -3.29 -15.13
N ASP A 71 -17.11 -2.89 -13.85
CA ASP A 71 -18.35 -2.45 -13.20
C ASP A 71 -18.66 -0.95 -13.42
N VAL A 72 -17.70 -0.20 -13.96
CA VAL A 72 -17.76 1.27 -14.15
C VAL A 72 -17.36 1.69 -15.57
N ASP A 73 -17.69 2.92 -15.97
CA ASP A 73 -17.30 3.50 -17.26
C ASP A 73 -15.85 4.01 -17.27
N SER A 74 -15.38 4.51 -16.12
CA SER A 74 -13.95 4.75 -15.90
C SER A 74 -13.56 4.57 -14.44
N LEU A 75 -12.36 4.05 -14.22
CA LEU A 75 -11.80 3.82 -12.89
C LEU A 75 -10.43 4.48 -12.79
N HIS A 76 -10.26 5.34 -11.79
CA HIS A 76 -9.05 6.12 -11.58
C HIS A 76 -8.41 5.79 -10.24
N VAL A 77 -7.09 5.65 -10.23
CA VAL A 77 -6.32 5.49 -8.99
C VAL A 77 -5.63 6.79 -8.69
N VAL A 78 -5.74 7.28 -7.46
CA VAL A 78 -5.36 8.66 -7.10
C VAL A 78 -4.08 8.69 -6.30
N ASN A 79 -3.26 9.72 -6.51
CA ASN A 79 -2.14 10.04 -5.63
C ASN A 79 -2.63 10.94 -4.47
N PRO A 80 -2.74 10.41 -3.24
CA PRO A 80 -3.30 11.16 -2.11
C PRO A 80 -2.44 12.37 -1.71
N THR A 81 -1.12 12.26 -1.87
CA THR A 81 -0.20 13.37 -1.58
C THR A 81 -0.46 14.53 -2.53
N LYS A 82 -0.53 14.27 -3.85
CA LYS A 82 -0.84 15.31 -4.85
C LYS A 82 -2.27 15.85 -4.68
N MET A 83 -3.24 15.00 -4.37
CA MET A 83 -4.62 15.41 -4.12
C MET A 83 -4.72 16.44 -3.00
N THR A 84 -3.97 16.25 -1.92
CA THR A 84 -3.94 17.16 -0.76
C THR A 84 -3.41 18.56 -1.12
N TRP A 85 -2.54 18.68 -2.13
CA TRP A 85 -2.05 19.97 -2.62
C TRP A 85 -3.11 20.74 -3.42
N ILE A 86 -4.01 20.04 -4.11
CA ILE A 86 -5.06 20.64 -4.93
C ILE A 86 -6.28 20.99 -4.07
N TYR A 87 -6.72 20.05 -3.22
CA TYR A 87 -7.91 20.20 -2.40
C TYR A 87 -7.62 19.87 -0.94
N ARG A 88 -7.33 20.92 -0.16
CA ARG A 88 -7.06 20.82 1.28
C ARG A 88 -8.27 21.24 2.12
N THR A 89 -8.55 20.49 3.18
CA THR A 89 -9.57 20.84 4.19
C THR A 89 -8.97 20.74 5.58
N ALA A 90 -9.44 21.58 6.52
CA ALA A 90 -9.03 21.52 7.92
C ALA A 90 -9.60 20.31 8.66
N LYS A 91 -10.81 19.87 8.28
CA LYS A 91 -11.47 18.68 8.83
C LYS A 91 -11.11 17.46 7.98
N LYS A 92 -10.79 16.35 8.67
CA LYS A 92 -10.54 15.04 8.06
C LYS A 92 -11.60 14.05 8.54
N ASN A 93 -12.35 13.49 7.59
CA ASN A 93 -13.18 12.31 7.78
C ASN A 93 -13.40 11.62 6.43
N ASP A 94 -13.75 10.34 6.48
CA ASP A 94 -13.86 9.47 5.32
C ASP A 94 -14.82 10.04 4.24
N ARG A 95 -15.93 10.66 4.68
CA ARG A 95 -16.92 11.28 3.79
C ARG A 95 -16.36 12.52 3.08
N ILE A 96 -15.59 13.35 3.77
CA ILE A 96 -14.93 14.54 3.19
C ILE A 96 -13.84 14.09 2.21
N ASP A 97 -13.07 13.07 2.56
CA ASP A 97 -11.99 12.57 1.71
C ASP A 97 -12.55 11.93 0.42
N ALA A 98 -13.61 11.12 0.52
CA ALA A 98 -14.35 10.64 -0.64
C ALA A 98 -14.96 11.78 -1.48
N ARG A 99 -15.54 12.81 -0.84
CA ARG A 99 -16.09 13.97 -1.54
C ARG A 99 -15.03 14.73 -2.34
N LYS A 100 -13.86 15.02 -1.76
CA LYS A 100 -12.77 15.72 -2.47
C LYS A 100 -12.44 15.01 -3.77
N MET A 101 -12.34 13.69 -3.71
CA MET A 101 -12.03 12.86 -4.85
C MET A 101 -13.13 12.92 -5.91
N ALA A 102 -14.41 12.84 -5.51
CA ALA A 102 -15.55 12.99 -6.42
C ALA A 102 -15.57 14.36 -7.11
N VAL A 103 -15.29 15.44 -6.36
CA VAL A 103 -15.25 16.82 -6.91
C VAL A 103 -14.11 16.95 -7.92
N LEU A 104 -12.90 16.52 -7.57
CA LEU A 104 -11.75 16.62 -8.48
C LEU A 104 -11.95 15.78 -9.74
N LEU A 105 -12.61 14.62 -9.60
CA LEU A 105 -12.96 13.79 -10.74
C LEU A 105 -13.99 14.49 -11.64
N SER A 106 -15.03 15.13 -11.07
CA SER A 106 -16.08 15.77 -11.85
C SER A 106 -15.61 16.99 -12.66
N ILE A 107 -14.52 17.63 -12.23
CA ILE A 107 -13.93 18.79 -12.92
C ILE A 107 -12.70 18.42 -13.75
N GLY A 108 -12.29 17.15 -13.78
CA GLY A 108 -11.14 16.69 -14.57
C GLY A 108 -9.75 17.01 -13.99
N GLU A 109 -9.67 17.42 -12.71
CA GLU A 109 -8.43 17.85 -12.03
C GLU A 109 -7.87 16.78 -11.07
N LEU A 110 -8.31 15.54 -11.22
CA LEU A 110 -7.90 14.44 -10.34
C LEU A 110 -6.45 14.01 -10.63
N PRO A 111 -5.53 14.03 -9.64
CA PRO A 111 -4.14 13.63 -9.85
C PRO A 111 -4.02 12.10 -9.88
N THR A 112 -4.20 11.53 -11.07
CA THR A 112 -4.21 10.08 -11.26
C THR A 112 -2.80 9.46 -11.29
N VAL A 113 -2.74 8.19 -10.89
CA VAL A 113 -1.59 7.31 -10.97
C VAL A 113 -1.87 6.30 -12.06
N TYR A 114 -0.93 6.16 -12.99
CA TYR A 114 -1.00 5.11 -14.00
C TYR A 114 -0.98 3.73 -13.34
N MET A 115 -2.01 2.93 -13.59
CA MET A 115 -2.06 1.53 -13.17
C MET A 115 -1.47 0.64 -14.28
N PRO A 116 -0.29 0.03 -14.08
CA PRO A 116 0.29 -0.85 -15.09
C PRO A 116 -0.53 -2.13 -15.25
N SER A 117 -0.34 -2.80 -16.39
CA SER A 117 -0.96 -4.10 -16.65
C SER A 117 -0.63 -5.10 -15.53
N LYS A 118 -1.52 -6.09 -15.36
CA LYS A 118 -1.37 -7.13 -14.34
C LYS A 118 -0.02 -7.85 -14.44
N GLU A 119 0.41 -8.17 -15.66
CA GLU A 119 1.72 -8.78 -15.93
C GLU A 119 2.88 -7.90 -15.44
N ILE A 120 2.90 -6.61 -15.80
CA ILE A 120 3.95 -5.68 -15.37
C ILE A 120 3.96 -5.54 -13.84
N ARG A 121 2.79 -5.49 -13.19
CA ARG A 121 2.69 -5.44 -11.73
C ARG A 121 3.23 -6.70 -11.07
N GLN A 122 2.97 -7.89 -11.62
CA GLN A 122 3.52 -9.15 -11.12
C GLN A 122 5.06 -9.15 -11.17
N TRP A 123 5.65 -8.74 -12.31
CA TRP A 123 7.10 -8.60 -12.42
C TRP A 123 7.68 -7.62 -11.40
N ARG A 124 7.08 -6.42 -11.27
CA ARG A 124 7.51 -5.41 -10.30
C ARG A 124 7.44 -5.95 -8.86
N GLN A 125 6.37 -6.64 -8.49
CA GLN A 125 6.23 -7.22 -7.16
C GLN A 125 7.33 -8.23 -6.86
N THR A 126 7.64 -9.14 -7.79
CA THR A 126 8.72 -10.13 -7.63
C THR A 126 10.09 -9.47 -7.45
N ILE A 127 10.41 -8.47 -8.29
CA ILE A 127 11.68 -7.73 -8.21
C ILE A 127 11.80 -7.01 -6.86
N LEU A 128 10.76 -6.26 -6.47
CA LEU A 128 10.72 -5.52 -5.21
C LEU A 128 10.79 -6.47 -4.01
N HIS A 129 10.13 -7.62 -4.08
CA HIS A 129 10.17 -8.64 -3.03
C HIS A 129 11.60 -9.17 -2.84
N ARG A 130 12.27 -9.56 -3.94
CA ARG A 130 13.67 -9.99 -3.89
C ARG A 130 14.58 -8.89 -3.32
N GLN A 131 14.42 -7.65 -3.77
CA GLN A 131 15.19 -6.52 -3.26
C GLN A 131 15.01 -6.35 -1.74
N LYS A 132 13.76 -6.42 -1.25
CA LYS A 132 13.45 -6.36 0.20
C LYS A 132 14.12 -7.51 0.96
N ILE A 133 14.11 -8.74 0.44
CA ILE A 133 14.80 -9.87 1.08
C ILE A 133 16.30 -9.61 1.15
N VAL A 134 16.93 -9.19 0.05
CA VAL A 134 18.38 -8.92 0.02
C VAL A 134 18.76 -7.83 1.03
N GLN A 135 17.96 -6.75 1.11
CA GLN A 135 18.15 -5.70 2.10
C GLN A 135 18.01 -6.23 3.54
N LYS A 136 16.99 -7.05 3.82
CA LYS A 136 16.81 -7.69 5.13
C LYS A 136 18.00 -8.58 5.52
N VAL A 137 18.51 -9.38 4.57
CA VAL A 137 19.72 -10.19 4.80
C VAL A 137 20.92 -9.30 5.17
N GLY A 138 21.10 -8.17 4.46
CA GLY A 138 22.13 -7.19 4.80
C GLY A 138 21.96 -6.59 6.20
N GLN A 139 20.72 -6.22 6.57
CA GLN A 139 20.41 -5.69 7.90
C GLN A 139 20.70 -6.71 9.01
N VAL A 140 20.31 -7.96 8.84
CA VAL A 140 20.60 -9.04 9.80
C VAL A 140 22.10 -9.25 9.95
N LYS A 141 22.84 -9.31 8.83
CA LYS A 141 24.30 -9.43 8.84
C LYS A 141 24.95 -8.26 9.59
N ASN A 142 24.50 -7.04 9.37
CA ASN A 142 25.03 -5.86 10.07
C ASN A 142 24.71 -5.90 11.57
N ARG A 143 23.52 -6.36 11.96
CA ARG A 143 23.14 -6.56 13.37
C ARG A 143 24.03 -7.59 14.06
N ILE A 144 24.26 -8.75 13.42
CA ILE A 144 25.16 -9.78 13.96
C ILE A 144 26.58 -9.21 14.13
N ARG A 145 27.10 -8.49 13.14
CA ARG A 145 28.42 -7.86 13.25
C ARG A 145 28.49 -6.80 14.35
N ALA A 146 27.42 -6.04 14.56
CA ALA A 146 27.36 -5.05 15.63
C ALA A 146 27.37 -5.71 17.00
N ALA A 147 26.62 -6.80 17.18
CA ALA A 147 26.63 -7.61 18.40
C ALA A 147 28.01 -8.22 18.67
N LEU A 148 28.64 -8.86 17.67
CA LEU A 148 29.99 -9.41 17.87
C LEU A 148 31.03 -8.32 18.22
N LYS A 149 30.86 -7.12 17.67
CA LYS A 149 31.73 -5.98 18.01
C LYS A 149 31.51 -5.45 19.42
N SER A 150 30.32 -5.56 20.01
CA SER A 150 30.11 -5.16 21.41
C SER A 150 30.90 -6.07 22.35
N GLU A 151 31.04 -7.34 22.00
CA GLU A 151 31.85 -8.34 22.74
C GLU A 151 33.34 -8.32 22.36
N GLY A 152 33.82 -7.26 21.69
CA GLY A 152 35.24 -7.09 21.36
C GLY A 152 35.72 -7.81 20.09
N HIS A 153 34.89 -8.59 19.40
CA HIS A 153 35.26 -9.23 18.14
C HIS A 153 35.23 -8.23 16.97
N ARG A 154 36.37 -7.56 16.72
CA ARG A 154 36.49 -6.54 15.66
C ARG A 154 36.63 -7.12 14.25
N GLN A 155 37.09 -8.36 14.13
CA GLN A 155 37.34 -9.09 12.89
C GLN A 155 36.97 -10.57 13.06
N PRO A 156 36.71 -11.33 11.98
CA PRO A 156 36.45 -12.75 12.10
C PRO A 156 37.72 -13.53 12.50
N GLU A 157 37.55 -14.68 13.15
CA GLU A 157 38.68 -15.52 13.61
C GLU A 157 39.51 -16.07 12.44
N HIS A 158 38.87 -16.57 11.38
CA HIS A 158 39.56 -17.15 10.23
C HIS A 158 39.63 -16.20 9.03
N SER A 159 40.59 -16.48 8.14
CA SER A 159 40.92 -15.62 7.00
C SER A 159 39.74 -15.35 6.04
N GLY A 160 39.60 -14.08 5.65
CA GLY A 160 38.59 -13.60 4.70
C GLY A 160 37.35 -13.00 5.36
N GLY A 161 36.24 -12.98 4.62
CA GLY A 161 35.02 -12.29 5.07
C GLY A 161 34.28 -13.02 6.20
N TRP A 162 33.55 -12.24 7.00
CA TRP A 162 32.66 -12.71 8.08
C TRP A 162 31.77 -13.88 7.67
N TRP A 163 31.23 -13.87 6.45
CA TRP A 163 30.24 -14.86 6.00
C TRP A 163 30.83 -16.05 5.24
N LYS A 164 32.15 -16.27 5.25
CA LYS A 164 32.75 -17.53 4.77
C LYS A 164 32.32 -18.70 5.67
N ARG A 165 32.33 -19.93 5.13
CA ARG A 165 31.84 -21.13 5.87
C ARG A 165 32.52 -21.28 7.24
N ALA A 166 33.85 -21.21 7.30
CA ALA A 166 34.61 -21.32 8.55
C ALA A 166 34.17 -20.26 9.58
N ASN A 167 34.12 -18.99 9.18
CA ASN A 167 33.71 -17.89 10.06
C ASN A 167 32.24 -17.98 10.50
N ARG A 168 31.34 -18.52 9.65
CA ARG A 168 29.94 -18.79 10.06
C ARG A 168 29.85 -19.87 11.13
N MET A 169 30.67 -20.92 11.03
CA MET A 169 30.73 -21.97 12.05
C MET A 169 31.29 -21.42 13.37
N TRP A 170 32.37 -20.63 13.31
CA TRP A 170 32.89 -19.92 14.47
C TRP A 170 31.84 -19.02 15.15
N MET A 171 31.15 -18.16 14.39
CA MET A 171 30.08 -17.31 14.94
C MET A 171 28.94 -18.13 15.56
N GLN A 172 28.63 -19.30 15.01
CA GLN A 172 27.64 -20.19 15.57
C GLN A 172 28.12 -20.80 16.90
N GLN A 173 29.37 -21.25 16.97
CA GLN A 173 29.99 -21.77 18.20
C GLN A 173 30.00 -20.72 19.31
N LEU A 174 30.34 -19.46 19.01
CA LEU A 174 30.27 -18.35 19.98
C LEU A 174 28.87 -18.17 20.60
N CYS A 175 27.82 -18.46 19.85
CA CYS A 175 26.44 -18.38 20.35
C CYS A 175 26.00 -19.66 21.10
N GLU A 176 26.62 -20.80 20.83
CA GLU A 176 26.33 -22.10 21.46
C GLU A 176 27.10 -22.30 22.77
N GLU A 177 28.23 -21.62 22.95
CA GLU A 177 28.93 -21.55 24.23
C GLU A 177 28.01 -20.91 25.28
N THR A 178 27.77 -21.61 26.38
CA THR A 178 26.72 -21.32 27.37
C THR A 178 26.79 -19.87 27.88
N ILE A 179 25.92 -19.02 27.35
CA ILE A 179 25.67 -17.68 27.89
C ILE A 179 24.78 -17.86 29.13
N HIS A 180 25.38 -17.80 30.32
CA HIS A 180 24.59 -17.64 31.54
C HIS A 180 23.87 -16.28 31.49
N VAL A 181 22.61 -16.21 31.93
CA VAL A 181 21.82 -14.96 31.95
C VAL A 181 22.55 -13.82 32.67
N ASP A 182 23.37 -14.15 33.66
CA ASP A 182 24.18 -13.19 34.44
C ASP A 182 25.47 -12.75 33.74
N SER A 183 25.77 -13.28 32.55
CA SER A 183 26.99 -13.05 31.77
C SER A 183 26.75 -12.41 30.41
N LEU A 184 25.62 -11.72 30.24
CA LEU A 184 25.22 -11.07 28.97
C LEU A 184 26.15 -9.93 28.53
N TRP A 185 27.01 -9.43 29.43
CA TRP A 185 28.01 -8.41 29.16
C TRP A 185 29.32 -8.85 29.83
N ARG A 186 30.31 -9.28 29.04
CA ARG A 186 31.69 -9.57 29.53
C ARG A 186 32.67 -8.50 29.07
#